data_AF-A0A356R8H0-F1
#
_entry.id   AF-A0A356R8H0-F1
#
_cell.length_a   1.000
_cell.length_b   1.000
_cell.length_c   1.000
_cell.angle_alpha   90.00
_cell.angle_beta   90.00
_cell.angle_gamma   90.00
#
_symmetry.space_group_name_H-M   'P 1'
#
loop_
_entity.id
_entity.type
_entity.pdbx_description
1 polymer ?
#
loop_
_entity_poly.entity_id
_entity_poly.type
_entity_poly.pdbx_seq_one_letter_code
_entity_poly.pdbx_strand_id
1 'polypeptide(L)'
;MHHDDLKHELQSLPVKYLHHMARGRIHRHFRLGKQRLVEIMLGFPPDQILALESELQQILTTRQERLAAQEARAAARPQISASPFQPQKPQGKRKPNLGPSHSQPSITLQQILEG
;
A
#
# COMPACT_ATOMS: atom_id res chain seq x y z
N MET A 1 -21.90 17.57 -9.81
CA MET A 1 -21.18 17.45 -11.11
C MET A 1 -22.05 16.65 -12.09
N HIS A 2 -21.72 16.55 -13.39
CA HIS A 2 -22.45 15.59 -14.25
C HIS A 2 -22.00 14.16 -13.92
N HIS A 3 -22.92 13.19 -14.05
CA HIS A 3 -22.67 11.77 -13.72
C HIS A 3 -21.43 11.19 -14.42
N ASP A 4 -21.16 11.64 -15.64
CA ASP A 4 -19.99 11.23 -16.43
C ASP A 4 -18.68 11.77 -15.85
N ASP A 5 -18.64 13.04 -15.40
CA ASP A 5 -17.45 13.63 -14.79
C ASP A 5 -17.06 12.89 -13.51
N LEU A 6 -18.05 12.60 -12.66
CA LEU A 6 -17.85 11.85 -11.42
C LEU A 6 -17.29 10.44 -11.68
N LYS A 7 -17.79 9.77 -12.72
CA LYS A 7 -17.29 8.46 -13.13
C LYS A 7 -15.82 8.53 -13.55
N HIS A 8 -15.45 9.52 -14.35
CA HIS A 8 -14.06 9.72 -14.79
C HIS A 8 -13.14 9.99 -13.59
N GLU A 9 -13.59 10.81 -12.65
CA GLU A 9 -12.79 11.17 -11.48
C GLU A 9 -12.58 9.97 -10.54
N LEU A 10 -13.64 9.20 -10.26
CA LEU A 10 -13.56 7.94 -9.51
C LEU A 10 -12.66 6.91 -10.20
N GLN A 11 -12.66 6.85 -11.53
CA GLN A 11 -11.76 5.96 -12.26
C GLN A 11 -10.30 6.43 -12.24
N SER A 12 -10.02 7.72 -12.11
CA SER A 12 -8.65 8.22 -11.97
C SER A 12 -8.03 7.85 -10.60
N LEU A 13 -8.87 7.67 -9.59
CA LEU A 13 -8.41 7.46 -8.23
C LEU A 13 -7.77 6.08 -7.99
N PRO A 14 -6.78 6.02 -7.09
CA PRO A 14 -6.28 4.75 -6.56
C PRO A 14 -7.39 3.97 -5.83
N VAL A 15 -7.39 2.65 -5.99
CA VAL A 15 -8.44 1.75 -5.45
C VAL A 15 -8.62 1.86 -3.93
N LYS A 16 -7.55 2.17 -3.20
CA LYS A 16 -7.58 2.39 -1.75
C LYS A 16 -8.59 3.46 -1.33
N TYR A 17 -8.67 4.55 -2.09
CA TYR A 17 -9.59 5.65 -1.79
C TYR A 17 -11.03 5.27 -2.09
N LEU A 18 -11.25 4.52 -3.18
CA LEU A 18 -12.58 3.97 -3.48
C LEU A 18 -13.07 3.03 -2.38
N HIS A 19 -12.19 2.20 -1.81
CA HIS A 19 -12.53 1.36 -0.65
C HIS A 19 -12.81 2.19 0.61
N HIS A 20 -12.07 3.26 0.83
CA HIS A 20 -12.32 4.17 1.95
C HIS A 20 -13.73 4.77 1.85
N MET A 21 -14.07 5.31 0.69
CA MET A 21 -15.38 5.86 0.38
C MET A 21 -16.49 4.80 0.36
N ALA A 22 -16.18 3.54 0.05
CA ALA A 22 -17.16 2.46 0.11
C ALA A 22 -17.38 1.92 1.53
N ARG A 23 -16.53 2.27 2.50
CA ARG A 23 -16.59 1.74 3.87
C ARG A 23 -17.88 2.19 4.54
N GLY A 24 -18.61 1.22 5.10
CA GLY A 24 -19.90 1.48 5.78
C GLY A 24 -21.09 1.68 4.84
N ARG A 25 -20.85 1.89 3.52
CA ARG A 25 -21.90 2.06 2.50
C ARG A 25 -22.11 0.78 1.68
N ILE A 26 -21.02 0.09 1.34
CA ILE A 26 -21.04 -1.11 0.50
C ILE A 26 -20.48 -2.30 1.27
N HIS A 27 -21.29 -3.36 1.41
CA HIS A 27 -20.85 -4.60 2.02
C HIS A 27 -19.83 -5.32 1.12
N ARG A 28 -18.78 -5.88 1.73
CA ARG A 28 -17.70 -6.61 1.02
C ARG A 28 -17.06 -5.80 -0.12
N HIS A 29 -16.98 -4.48 0.01
CA HIS A 29 -16.41 -3.57 -0.98
C HIS A 29 -15.00 -3.94 -1.46
N PHE A 30 -14.19 -4.57 -0.61
CA PHE A 30 -12.86 -5.07 -0.98
C PHE A 30 -12.88 -6.19 -2.03
N ARG A 31 -13.99 -6.94 -2.16
CA ARG A 31 -14.09 -8.11 -3.06
C ARG A 31 -14.69 -7.78 -4.42
N LEU A 32 -15.18 -6.56 -4.64
CA LEU A 32 -15.90 -6.17 -5.86
C LEU A 32 -14.96 -5.76 -7.00
N GLY A 33 -13.75 -5.31 -6.67
CA GLY A 33 -12.83 -4.73 -7.64
C GLY A 33 -13.20 -3.29 -8.04
N LYS A 34 -12.26 -2.59 -8.68
CA LYS A 34 -12.36 -1.15 -8.94
C LYS A 34 -13.60 -0.78 -9.79
N GLN A 35 -13.78 -1.43 -10.94
CA GLN A 35 -14.86 -1.09 -11.87
C GLN A 35 -16.24 -1.26 -11.25
N ARG A 36 -16.46 -2.41 -10.59
CA ARG A 36 -17.74 -2.70 -9.95
C ARG A 36 -18.04 -1.76 -8.79
N LEU A 37 -17.00 -1.34 -8.06
CA LEU A 37 -17.16 -0.38 -6.97
C LEU A 37 -17.61 0.98 -7.50
N VAL A 38 -17.00 1.45 -8.60
CA VAL A 38 -17.40 2.70 -9.26
C VAL A 38 -18.84 2.60 -9.76
N GLU A 39 -19.24 1.51 -10.42
CA GLU A 39 -20.61 1.30 -10.89
C GLU A 39 -21.64 1.40 -9.76
N ILE A 40 -21.37 0.76 -8.61
CA ILE A 40 -22.30 0.79 -7.47
C ILE A 40 -22.38 2.20 -6.89
N MET A 41 -21.26 2.92 -6.80
CA MET A 41 -21.22 4.28 -6.26
C MET A 41 -21.98 5.27 -7.15
N LEU A 42 -21.97 5.07 -8.48
CA LEU A 42 -22.76 5.87 -9.42
C LEU A 42 -24.27 5.60 -9.31
N GLY A 43 -24.65 4.42 -8.81
CA GLY A 43 -26.05 4.02 -8.60
C GLY A 43 -26.66 4.49 -7.27
N PHE A 44 -25.94 5.27 -6.47
CA PHE A 44 -26.44 5.77 -5.20
C PHE A 44 -27.50 6.87 -5.36
N PRO A 45 -28.38 7.06 -4.35
CA PRO A 45 -29.30 8.20 -4.35
C PRO A 45 -28.53 9.53 -4.33
N PRO A 46 -29.15 10.62 -4.82
CA PRO A 46 -28.47 11.91 -4.98
C PRO A 46 -27.87 12.47 -3.68
N ASP A 47 -28.54 12.24 -2.55
CA ASP A 47 -28.04 12.62 -1.22
C ASP A 47 -26.68 11.95 -0.89
N GLN A 48 -26.56 10.65 -1.19
CA GLN A 48 -25.32 9.92 -0.98
C GLN A 48 -24.24 10.30 -2.01
N ILE A 49 -24.64 10.64 -3.23
CA ILE A 49 -23.70 11.14 -4.26
C ILE A 49 -23.08 12.46 -3.80
N LEU A 50 -23.84 13.39 -3.22
CA LEU A 50 -23.31 14.65 -2.70
C LEU A 50 -22.31 14.43 -1.56
N ALA A 51 -22.61 13.51 -0.65
CA ALA A 51 -21.68 13.11 0.39
C ALA A 51 -20.40 12.48 -0.20
N LEU A 52 -20.55 11.72 -1.29
CA LEU A 52 -19.44 11.13 -2.01
C LEU A 52 -18.54 12.16 -2.68
N GLU A 53 -19.13 13.14 -3.38
CA GLU A 53 -18.43 14.27 -4.00
C GLU A 53 -17.66 15.08 -2.94
N SER A 54 -18.26 15.31 -1.77
CA SER A 54 -17.60 16.01 -0.66
C SER A 54 -16.38 15.24 -0.15
N GLU A 55 -16.52 13.93 0.04
CA GLU A 55 -15.42 13.05 0.48
C GLU A 55 -14.32 12.96 -0.58
N LEU A 56 -14.69 12.95 -1.86
CA LEU A 56 -13.78 12.98 -3.01
C LEU A 56 -12.88 14.23 -2.97
N GLN A 57 -13.48 15.41 -2.79
CA GLN A 57 -12.75 16.68 -2.70
C GLN A 57 -11.77 16.70 -1.50
N GLN A 58 -12.18 16.14 -0.36
CA GLN A 58 -11.30 16.00 0.80
C GLN A 58 -10.10 15.10 0.50
N ILE A 59 -10.33 13.96 -0.15
CA ILE A 59 -9.27 13.01 -0.52
C ILE A 59 -8.25 13.66 -1.48
N LEU A 60 -8.72 14.40 -2.48
CA LEU A 60 -7.87 15.09 -3.44
C LEU A 60 -7.01 16.15 -2.75
N THR A 61 -7.62 16.94 -1.86
CA THR A 61 -6.93 17.96 -1.06
C THR A 61 -5.83 17.31 -0.21
N THR A 62 -6.18 16.30 0.60
CA THR A 62 -5.21 15.58 1.45
C THR A 62 -4.10 14.91 0.64
N ARG A 63 -4.41 14.40 -0.56
CA ARG A 63 -3.40 13.81 -1.45
C ARG A 63 -2.42 14.88 -1.93
N GLN A 64 -2.92 16.05 -2.35
CA GLN A 64 -2.10 17.16 -2.79
C GLN A 64 -1.18 17.65 -1.66
N GLU A 65 -1.72 17.81 -0.45
CA GLU A 65 -0.93 18.18 0.74
C GLU A 65 0.17 17.17 1.05
N ARG A 66 -0.11 15.87 0.94
CA ARG A 66 0.91 14.82 1.15
C ARG A 66 2.01 14.86 0.10
N LEU A 67 1.66 15.10 -1.16
CA LEU A 67 2.65 15.23 -2.24
C LEU A 67 3.52 16.47 -2.01
N ALA A 68 2.93 17.61 -1.67
CA ALA A 68 3.66 18.83 -1.35
C ALA A 68 4.58 18.65 -0.12
N ALA A 69 4.10 17.99 0.94
CA ALA A 69 4.90 17.70 2.13
C ALA A 69 6.05 16.72 1.84
N GLN A 70 5.84 15.74 0.95
CA GLN A 70 6.89 14.82 0.52
C GLN A 70 7.97 15.55 -0.28
N GLU A 71 7.59 16.46 -1.17
CA GLU A 71 8.51 17.28 -1.95
C GLU A 71 9.31 18.23 -1.06
N ALA A 72 8.65 18.90 -0.11
CA ALA A 72 9.34 19.74 0.88
C ALA A 72 10.36 18.95 1.72
N ARG A 73 10.02 17.71 2.13
CA ARG A 73 10.97 16.83 2.83
C ARG A 73 12.11 16.34 1.95
N ALA A 74 11.88 16.12 0.67
CA ALA A 74 12.93 15.76 -0.28
C ALA A 74 13.89 16.93 -0.51
N ALA A 75 13.37 18.16 -0.64
CA ALA A 75 14.15 19.38 -0.78
C ALA A 75 14.92 19.75 0.50
N ALA A 76 14.34 19.48 1.67
CA ALA A 76 14.97 19.74 2.98
C ALA A 76 15.90 18.61 3.45
N ARG A 77 16.06 17.52 2.69
CA ARG A 77 16.96 16.45 3.08
C ARG A 77 18.40 16.92 2.79
N PRO A 78 19.24 17.16 3.81
CA PRO A 78 20.67 17.36 3.55
C PRO A 78 21.16 16.13 2.80
N GLN A 79 21.98 16.32 1.77
CA GLN A 79 22.71 15.23 1.14
C GLN A 79 23.67 14.67 2.19
N ILE A 80 23.19 13.71 2.99
CA ILE A 80 24.06 12.92 3.84
C ILE A 80 24.75 11.97 2.87
N SER A 81 25.90 12.44 2.40
CA SER A 81 26.95 11.67 1.76
C SER A 81 27.02 10.30 2.39
N ALA A 82 27.00 9.27 1.55
CA ALA A 82 27.09 7.85 1.86
C ALA A 82 27.70 7.55 3.25
N SER A 83 26.88 7.00 4.15
CA SER A 83 27.41 6.29 5.32
C SER A 83 28.08 4.99 4.83
N PRO A 84 29.39 4.78 5.07
CA PRO A 84 30.11 3.62 4.60
C PRO A 84 29.93 2.46 5.59
N PHE A 85 28.70 2.05 5.88
CA PHE A 85 28.47 0.82 6.64
C PHE A 85 28.01 -0.28 5.69
N GLN A 86 29.00 -0.80 4.96
CA GLN A 86 28.87 -2.08 4.28
C GLN A 86 28.93 -3.18 5.35
N PRO A 87 27.93 -4.07 5.48
CA PRO A 87 28.12 -5.27 6.28
C PRO A 87 29.21 -6.11 5.62
N GLN A 88 30.40 -6.15 6.25
CA GLN A 88 31.51 -6.99 5.82
C GLN A 88 31.08 -8.46 5.83
N LYS A 89 31.11 -9.09 4.66
CA LYS A 89 31.12 -10.55 4.54
C LYS A 89 32.40 -11.07 5.19
N PRO A 90 32.35 -11.99 6.17
CA PRO A 90 33.57 -12.63 6.64
C PRO A 90 34.09 -13.57 5.55
N GLN A 91 35.17 -13.16 4.87
CA GLN A 91 36.00 -14.07 4.09
C GLN A 91 36.79 -14.96 5.05
N GLY A 92 36.27 -16.15 5.33
CA GLY A 92 37.01 -17.22 5.97
C GLY A 92 38.04 -17.81 5.00
N LYS A 93 39.32 -17.56 5.24
CA LYS A 93 40.46 -18.23 4.61
C LYS A 93 40.75 -19.56 5.35
N ARG A 94 41.02 -20.61 4.55
CA ARG A 94 41.83 -21.83 4.78
C ARG A 94 41.10 -23.16 5.10
N LYS A 95 40.96 -23.92 4.01
CA LYS A 95 41.54 -25.26 3.73
C LYS A 95 41.04 -26.51 4.50
N PRO A 96 41.14 -27.69 3.84
CA PRO A 96 40.15 -28.75 3.90
C PRO A 96 40.53 -29.78 4.95
N ASN A 97 39.55 -30.34 5.66
CA ASN A 97 39.68 -31.74 6.03
C ASN A 97 38.34 -32.43 6.27
N LEU A 98 38.40 -33.69 5.89
CA LEU A 98 37.36 -34.67 5.68
C LEU A 98 36.52 -34.95 6.93
N GLY A 99 35.25 -35.27 6.66
CA GLY A 99 34.63 -36.44 7.28
C GLY A 99 33.59 -36.13 8.37
N PRO A 100 32.48 -36.89 8.39
CA PRO A 100 31.17 -36.33 8.66
C PRO A 100 30.75 -36.59 10.11
N SER A 101 30.74 -35.55 10.93
CA SER A 101 30.04 -35.59 12.22
C SER A 101 28.67 -34.97 12.08
N HIS A 102 27.68 -35.86 12.00
CA HIS A 102 26.36 -35.76 12.60
C HIS A 102 26.07 -34.42 13.32
N SER A 103 25.19 -33.58 12.76
CA SER A 103 24.52 -32.51 13.52
C SER A 103 23.12 -32.28 12.97
N GLN A 104 22.17 -32.90 13.68
CA GLN A 104 20.75 -32.60 13.87
C GLN A 104 19.95 -31.83 12.79
N PRO A 105 18.75 -32.33 12.42
CA PRO A 105 17.87 -31.67 11.46
C PRO A 105 17.38 -30.32 11.99
N SER A 106 17.47 -29.30 11.14
CA SER A 106 16.99 -27.94 11.41
C SER A 106 15.45 -27.94 11.42
N ILE A 107 14.86 -27.96 12.61
CA ILE A 107 13.43 -27.69 12.81
C ILE A 107 13.16 -26.23 12.45
N THR A 108 12.30 -26.02 11.46
CA THR A 108 11.90 -24.68 11.00
C THR A 108 10.73 -24.19 11.86
N LEU A 109 10.53 -22.87 12.02
CA LEU A 109 9.35 -22.26 12.68
C LEU A 109 8.00 -22.65 12.04
N GLN A 110 8.06 -23.43 10.96
CA GLN A 110 6.95 -24.07 10.26
C GLN A 110 6.61 -25.49 10.80
N GLN A 111 7.39 -26.06 11.72
CA GLN A 111 7.19 -27.42 12.28
C GLN A 111 6.71 -27.40 13.76
N ILE A 112 6.53 -26.22 14.36
CA ILE A 112 6.20 -26.03 15.79
C ILE A 112 4.74 -25.60 16.02
N LEU A 113 4.09 -24.93 15.06
CA LEU A 113 2.69 -24.49 15.21
C LEU A 113 1.66 -25.56 14.80
N GLU A 114 2.14 -26.70 14.34
CA GLU A 114 1.36 -27.90 14.01
C GLU A 114 1.47 -28.85 15.21
N GLY A 115 0.57 -28.68 16.17
CA GLY A 115 0.25 -29.68 17.19
C GLY A 115 -0.93 -30.52 16.73
#